data_AF-A0A7C4ZYN4-F1
#
_entry.id   AF-A0A7C4ZYN4-F1
#
_cell.length_a   1.000
_cell.length_b   1.000
_cell.length_c   1.000
_cell.angle_alpha   90.00
_cell.angle_beta   90.00
_cell.angle_gamma   90.00
#
_symmetry.space_group_name_H-M   'P 1'
#
loop_
_entity.id
_entity.type
_entity.pdbx_description
1 polymer ?
#
loop_
_entity_poly.entity_id
_entity_poly.type
_entity_poly.pdbx_seq_one_letter_code
_entity_poly.pdbx_strand_id
1 'polypeptide(L)'
;MLNSKKDLTEFFFLLICADILFMLLHLLHTYTSYFHDTNYSIQTDRGFAEVFQYLKGYWIVLMFFWLSLAKSYSYLAWLCLFAYLVVDDSFELHERLGLVVANYFDYQPMLMLRVWDFGELTASAIMGTVFLTMVGVVYYWGSDDFRRTCKRLVILLLLLVFFGVLVDMIHIMISTSSIFHELAGLLEDGGELLVMSVICWYVLKLLRQARGLVSVEAG
;
A
#
# COMPACT_ATOMS: atom_id res chain seq x y z
N MET A 1 28.65 9.74 13.73
CA MET A 1 27.31 9.68 14.35
C MET A 1 26.38 10.55 13.53
N LEU A 2 25.56 9.94 12.68
CA LEU A 2 24.52 10.65 11.93
C LEU A 2 23.43 11.15 12.89
N ASN A 3 22.83 12.30 12.59
CA ASN A 3 21.75 12.85 13.39
C ASN A 3 20.47 12.09 13.06
N SER A 4 20.14 11.08 13.87
CA SER A 4 19.05 10.10 13.63
C SER A 4 17.71 10.69 13.17
N LYS A 5 17.35 11.92 13.60
CA LYS A 5 16.15 12.62 13.13
C LYS A 5 16.30 13.16 11.71
N LYS A 6 17.47 13.72 11.38
CA LYS A 6 17.78 14.24 10.06
C LYS A 6 17.72 13.14 9.01
N ASP A 7 18.34 11.99 9.29
CA ASP A 7 18.36 10.86 8.34
C ASP A 7 16.95 10.30 8.05
N LEU A 8 16.07 10.27 9.04
CA LEU A 8 14.68 9.83 8.85
C LEU A 8 13.92 10.78 7.93
N THR A 9 14.17 12.08 8.07
CA THR A 9 13.57 13.12 7.23
C THR A 9 14.14 13.05 5.81
N GLU A 10 15.45 12.89 5.66
CA GLU A 10 16.09 12.74 4.34
C GLU A 10 15.58 11.49 3.60
N PHE A 11 15.45 10.36 4.30
CA PHE A 11 14.88 9.15 3.72
C PHE A 11 13.43 9.35 3.27
N PHE A 12 12.60 10.03 4.08
CA PHE A 12 11.23 10.36 3.70
C PHE A 12 11.18 11.22 2.43
N PHE A 13 11.99 12.29 2.37
CA PHE A 13 12.06 13.13 1.19
C PHE A 13 12.53 12.35 -0.04
N LEU A 14 13.48 11.43 0.11
CA LEU A 14 13.94 10.60 -0.99
C LEU A 14 12.81 9.72 -1.55
N LEU A 15 12.01 9.10 -0.68
CA LEU A 15 10.85 8.30 -1.10
C LEU A 15 9.83 9.16 -1.87
N ILE A 16 9.44 10.31 -1.31
CA ILE A 16 8.46 11.20 -1.93
C ILE A 16 8.97 11.79 -3.25
N CYS A 17 10.25 12.18 -3.32
CA CYS A 17 10.85 12.66 -4.56
C CYS A 17 10.88 11.56 -5.64
N ALA A 18 11.10 10.30 -5.26
CA ALA A 18 11.02 9.18 -6.19
C ALA A 18 9.58 8.97 -6.71
N ASP A 19 8.58 9.02 -5.83
CA ASP A 19 7.17 8.92 -6.23
C ASP A 19 6.78 10.06 -7.20
N ILE A 20 7.17 11.30 -6.88
CA ILE A 20 6.94 12.46 -7.75
C ILE A 20 7.66 12.30 -9.09
N LEU A 21 8.87 11.76 -9.10
CA LEU A 21 9.59 11.48 -10.34
C LEU A 21 8.82 10.47 -11.20
N PHE A 22 8.29 9.39 -10.63
CA PHE A 22 7.48 8.42 -11.39
C PHE A 22 6.19 9.05 -11.95
N MET A 23 5.49 9.86 -11.16
CA MET A 23 4.32 10.61 -11.64
C MET A 23 4.68 11.56 -12.80
N LEU A 24 5.81 12.26 -12.72
CA LEU A 24 6.29 13.13 -13.80
C LEU A 24 6.69 12.33 -15.04
N LEU A 25 7.33 11.17 -14.87
CA LEU A 25 7.71 10.29 -15.99
C LEU A 25 6.47 9.75 -16.71
N HIS A 26 5.41 9.39 -15.98
CA HIS A 26 4.13 9.02 -16.57
C HIS A 26 3.54 10.17 -17.39
N LEU A 27 3.49 11.40 -16.86
CA LEU A 27 3.01 12.55 -17.63
C LEU A 27 3.86 12.82 -18.89
N LEU A 28 5.18 12.65 -18.81
CA LEU A 28 6.05 12.80 -19.98
C LEU A 28 5.82 11.68 -21.00
N HIS A 29 5.60 10.44 -20.56
CA HIS A 29 5.23 9.32 -21.41
C HIS A 29 3.88 9.55 -22.12
N THR A 30 2.85 9.97 -21.38
CA THR A 30 1.50 10.19 -21.90
C THR A 30 1.42 11.36 -22.88
N TYR A 31 2.09 12.48 -22.59
CA TYR A 31 1.90 13.74 -23.35
C TYR A 31 3.06 14.10 -24.29
N THR A 32 4.16 13.34 -24.29
CA THR A 32 5.32 13.62 -25.16
C THR A 32 5.79 12.39 -25.90
N SER A 33 6.44 12.58 -27.05
CA SER A 33 7.05 11.49 -27.82
C SER A 33 8.47 11.14 -27.35
N TYR A 34 8.93 11.63 -26.19
CA TYR A 34 10.30 11.40 -25.73
C TYR A 34 10.48 10.06 -25.00
N PHE A 35 9.40 9.53 -24.40
CA PHE A 35 9.41 8.29 -23.64
C PHE A 35 8.36 7.35 -24.23
N HIS A 36 8.77 6.43 -25.11
CA HIS A 36 7.85 5.49 -25.76
C HIS A 36 7.65 4.18 -24.99
N ASP A 37 8.54 3.86 -24.06
CA ASP A 37 8.44 2.64 -23.26
C ASP A 37 7.30 2.78 -22.24
N THR A 38 6.36 1.84 -22.25
CA THR A 38 5.20 1.81 -21.36
C THR A 38 5.61 1.66 -19.89
N ASN A 39 6.81 1.14 -19.59
CA ASN A 39 7.32 1.00 -18.23
C ASN A 39 7.47 2.35 -17.47
N TYR A 40 7.44 3.47 -18.19
CA TYR A 40 7.41 4.82 -17.59
C TYR A 40 6.01 5.27 -17.17
N SER A 41 4.96 4.59 -17.60
CA SER A 41 3.61 4.81 -17.08
C SER A 41 3.50 4.20 -15.69
N ILE A 42 2.83 4.91 -14.77
CA ILE A 42 2.57 4.38 -13.43
C ILE A 42 1.45 3.32 -13.42
N GLN A 43 0.60 3.32 -14.45
CA GLN A 43 -0.52 2.38 -14.64
C GLN A 43 -0.08 1.04 -15.28
N THR A 44 1.20 0.87 -15.57
CA THR A 44 1.69 -0.35 -16.23
C THR A 44 2.05 -1.39 -15.19
N ASP A 45 1.36 -2.52 -15.26
CA ASP A 45 1.71 -3.72 -14.49
C ASP A 45 3.18 -4.10 -14.70
N ARG A 46 3.85 -4.29 -13.57
CA ARG A 46 5.27 -4.54 -13.35
C ARG A 46 6.19 -3.49 -13.96
N GLY A 47 5.66 -2.28 -14.18
CA GLY A 47 6.41 -1.09 -14.57
C GLY A 47 7.34 -0.58 -13.46
N PHE A 48 8.14 0.44 -13.76
CA PHE A 48 9.16 0.92 -12.80
C PHE A 48 8.56 1.44 -11.50
N ALA A 49 7.41 2.11 -11.57
CA ALA A 49 6.72 2.66 -10.41
C ALA A 49 6.19 1.55 -9.49
N GLU A 50 5.56 0.53 -10.06
CA GLU A 50 5.02 -0.60 -9.30
C GLU A 50 6.13 -1.45 -8.68
N VAL A 51 7.23 -1.71 -9.39
CA VAL A 51 8.40 -2.40 -8.81
C VAL A 51 8.96 -1.61 -7.60
N PHE A 52 8.94 -0.28 -7.66
CA PHE A 52 9.32 0.55 -6.52
C PHE A 52 8.30 0.46 -5.37
N GLN A 53 7.00 0.35 -5.67
CA GLN A 53 5.95 0.06 -4.69
C GLN A 53 6.17 -1.29 -4.00
N TYR A 54 6.46 -2.35 -4.76
CA TYR A 54 6.80 -3.67 -4.21
C TYR A 54 8.00 -3.59 -3.26
N LEU A 55 9.07 -2.87 -3.65
CA LEU A 55 10.25 -2.70 -2.82
C LEU A 55 9.91 -2.04 -1.48
N LYS A 56 9.07 -0.99 -1.48
CA LYS A 56 8.55 -0.36 -0.26
C LYS A 56 7.76 -1.37 0.58
N GLY A 57 6.91 -2.17 -0.04
CA GLY A 57 6.16 -3.26 0.61
C GLY A 57 7.07 -4.29 1.29
N TYR A 58 8.07 -4.81 0.58
CA TYR A 58 9.06 -5.74 1.16
C TYR A 58 9.82 -5.14 2.34
N TRP A 59 10.23 -3.87 2.25
CA TRP A 59 10.85 -3.19 3.37
C TRP A 59 9.91 -3.07 4.57
N ILE A 60 8.64 -2.73 4.36
CA ILE A 60 7.63 -2.67 5.43
C ILE A 60 7.52 -4.03 6.14
N VAL A 61 7.41 -5.13 5.38
CA VAL A 61 7.34 -6.49 5.93
C VAL A 61 8.58 -6.82 6.77
N LEU A 62 9.78 -6.57 6.24
CA LEU A 62 11.04 -6.79 6.96
C LEU A 62 11.11 -5.94 8.24
N MET A 63 10.68 -4.69 8.17
CA MET A 63 10.69 -3.81 9.35
C MET A 63 9.68 -4.27 10.41
N PHE A 64 8.50 -4.75 10.03
CA PHE A 64 7.56 -5.35 10.99
C PHE A 64 8.10 -6.63 11.61
N PHE A 65 8.81 -7.46 10.85
CA PHE A 65 9.53 -8.62 11.39
C PHE A 65 10.50 -8.19 12.49
N TRP A 66 11.39 -7.24 12.21
CA TRP A 66 12.34 -6.76 13.22
C TRP A 66 11.66 -6.05 14.40
N LEU A 67 10.57 -5.31 14.15
CA LEU A 67 9.82 -4.65 15.21
C LEU A 67 9.12 -5.66 16.13
N SER A 68 8.69 -6.80 15.58
CA SER A 68 8.09 -7.87 16.37
C SER A 68 9.07 -8.47 17.37
N LEU A 69 10.31 -8.66 16.94
CA LEU A 69 11.40 -9.18 17.77
C LEU A 69 11.90 -8.13 18.77
N ALA A 70 11.99 -6.86 18.36
CA ALA A 70 12.58 -5.81 19.18
C ALA A 70 11.63 -5.20 20.21
N LYS A 71 10.31 -5.32 20.01
CA LYS A 71 9.33 -4.58 20.83
C LYS A 71 8.17 -5.43 21.32
N SER A 72 7.50 -6.16 20.43
CA SER A 72 6.34 -6.98 20.80
C SER A 72 5.89 -7.89 19.66
N TYR A 73 5.62 -9.16 19.97
CA TYR A 73 5.04 -10.10 19.01
C TYR A 73 3.69 -9.67 18.44
N SER A 74 2.98 -8.71 19.05
CA SER A 74 1.75 -8.13 18.48
C SER A 74 1.96 -7.52 17.09
N TYR A 75 3.18 -7.10 16.76
CA TYR A 75 3.52 -6.61 15.41
C TYR A 75 3.53 -7.71 14.34
N LEU A 76 3.52 -9.00 14.71
CA LEU A 76 3.33 -10.09 13.75
C LEU A 76 2.00 -9.99 13.02
N ALA A 77 0.95 -9.44 13.64
CA ALA A 77 -0.33 -9.24 12.97
C ALA A 77 -0.20 -8.27 11.78
N TRP A 78 0.54 -7.17 11.98
CA TRP A 78 0.84 -6.21 10.92
C TRP A 78 1.80 -6.78 9.87
N LEU A 79 2.78 -7.59 10.28
CA LEU A 79 3.63 -8.33 9.36
C LEU A 79 2.79 -9.17 8.41
N CYS A 80 1.91 -10.02 8.95
CA CYS A 80 1.10 -10.92 8.14
C CYS A 80 0.16 -10.15 7.20
N LEU A 81 -0.44 -9.03 7.65
CA LEU A 81 -1.26 -8.16 6.80
C LEU A 81 -0.46 -7.59 5.64
N PHE A 82 0.69 -6.95 5.89
CA PHE A 82 1.50 -6.36 4.82
C PHE A 82 2.19 -7.41 3.94
N ALA A 83 2.51 -8.58 4.49
CA ALA A 83 3.01 -9.70 3.70
C ALA A 83 1.94 -10.21 2.75
N TYR A 84 0.69 -10.29 3.21
CA TYR A 84 -0.43 -10.59 2.33
C TYR A 84 -0.58 -9.53 1.24
N LEU A 85 -0.60 -8.23 1.57
CA LEU A 85 -0.71 -7.17 0.56
C LEU A 85 0.37 -7.28 -0.53
N VAL A 86 1.63 -7.50 -0.15
CA VAL A 86 2.73 -7.67 -1.14
C VAL A 86 2.52 -8.91 -2.00
N VAL A 87 2.11 -10.03 -1.41
CA VAL A 87 1.87 -11.27 -2.15
C VAL A 87 0.63 -11.14 -3.05
N ASP A 88 -0.42 -10.51 -2.55
CA ASP A 88 -1.66 -10.29 -3.25
C ASP A 88 -1.43 -9.45 -4.51
N ASP A 89 -0.73 -8.33 -4.37
CA ASP A 89 -0.33 -7.41 -5.44
C ASP A 89 0.61 -8.09 -6.46
N SER A 90 1.68 -8.75 -6.00
CA SER A 90 2.68 -9.40 -6.88
C SER A 90 2.12 -10.59 -7.69
N PHE A 91 1.05 -11.22 -7.23
CA PHE A 91 0.46 -12.40 -7.87
C PHE A 91 -0.98 -12.18 -8.35
N GLU A 92 -1.49 -10.95 -8.26
CA GLU A 92 -2.86 -10.55 -8.61
C GLU A 92 -3.89 -11.50 -7.96
N LEU A 93 -3.71 -11.80 -6.66
CA LEU A 93 -4.56 -12.78 -5.99
C LEU A 93 -6.00 -12.26 -5.85
N HIS A 94 -6.20 -10.98 -5.57
CA HIS A 94 -7.52 -10.37 -5.47
C HIS A 94 -8.29 -10.41 -6.80
N GLU A 95 -7.62 -10.30 -7.95
CA GLU A 95 -8.24 -10.48 -9.27
C GLU A 95 -8.70 -11.93 -9.49
N ARG A 96 -7.80 -12.90 -9.23
CA ARG A 96 -8.10 -14.33 -9.41
C ARG A 96 -9.20 -14.81 -8.47
N LEU A 97 -9.13 -14.40 -7.21
CA LEU A 97 -10.16 -14.69 -6.23
C LEU A 97 -11.46 -13.94 -6.56
N GLY A 98 -11.35 -12.70 -7.06
CA GLY A 98 -12.50 -11.91 -7.49
C GLY A 98 -13.29 -12.59 -8.59
N LEU A 99 -12.61 -13.14 -9.59
CA LEU A 99 -13.22 -13.94 -10.65
C LEU A 99 -13.96 -15.17 -10.09
N VAL A 100 -13.35 -15.89 -9.14
CA VAL A 100 -13.98 -17.05 -8.49
C VAL A 100 -15.23 -16.63 -7.70
N VAL A 101 -15.13 -15.55 -6.92
CA VAL A 101 -16.22 -15.01 -6.10
C VAL A 101 -17.37 -14.53 -6.98
N ALA A 102 -17.07 -13.79 -8.05
CA ALA A 102 -18.08 -13.25 -8.96
C ALA A 102 -18.88 -14.36 -9.65
N ASN A 103 -18.20 -15.43 -10.08
CA ASN A 103 -18.87 -16.61 -10.66
C ASN A 103 -19.68 -17.39 -9.61
N TYR A 104 -19.19 -17.50 -8.38
CA TYR A 104 -19.89 -18.22 -7.32
C TYR A 104 -21.19 -17.54 -6.89
N PHE A 105 -21.18 -16.21 -6.79
CA PHE A 105 -22.35 -15.41 -6.41
C PHE A 105 -23.23 -14.99 -7.60
N ASP A 106 -22.83 -15.34 -8.82
CA ASP A 106 -23.52 -14.98 -10.07
C ASP A 106 -23.79 -13.46 -10.15
N TYR A 107 -22.77 -12.67 -9.85
CA TYR A 107 -22.87 -11.21 -9.89
C TYR A 107 -23.25 -10.72 -11.29
N GLN A 108 -24.09 -9.69 -11.32
CA GLN A 108 -24.54 -9.06 -12.55
C GLN A 108 -23.88 -7.68 -12.69
N PRO A 109 -23.54 -7.25 -13.92
CA PRO A 109 -22.96 -5.93 -14.12
C PRO A 109 -23.95 -4.85 -13.69
N MET A 110 -23.48 -3.87 -12.93
CA MET A 110 -24.28 -2.74 -12.43
C MET A 110 -23.38 -1.52 -12.26
N LEU A 111 -23.95 -0.31 -12.31
CA LEU A 111 -23.22 0.94 -12.10
C LEU A 111 -22.03 1.16 -13.05
N MET A 112 -22.07 0.59 -14.27
CA MET A 112 -20.95 0.59 -15.24
C MET A 112 -19.72 -0.21 -14.81
N LEU A 113 -19.81 -0.94 -13.70
CA LEU A 113 -18.79 -1.90 -13.26
C LEU A 113 -19.04 -3.27 -13.90
N ARG A 114 -17.95 -3.98 -14.16
CA ARG A 114 -17.91 -5.35 -14.64
C ARG A 114 -18.20 -6.30 -13.48
N VAL A 115 -18.59 -7.53 -13.82
CA VAL A 115 -18.92 -8.58 -12.84
C VAL A 115 -17.74 -8.91 -11.90
N TRP A 116 -16.55 -8.97 -12.48
CA TRP A 116 -15.25 -9.23 -11.86
C TRP A 116 -14.87 -8.16 -10.83
N ASP A 117 -15.14 -6.88 -11.10
CA ASP A 117 -14.84 -5.76 -10.18
C ASP A 117 -15.61 -5.91 -8.83
N PHE A 118 -16.86 -6.38 -8.87
CA PHE A 118 -17.61 -6.71 -7.65
C PHE A 118 -17.04 -7.94 -6.92
N GLY A 119 -16.53 -8.90 -7.69
CA GLY A 119 -15.81 -10.05 -7.18
C GLY A 119 -14.56 -9.64 -6.43
N GLU A 120 -13.71 -8.81 -7.04
CA GLU A 120 -12.48 -8.25 -6.48
C GLU A 120 -12.77 -7.49 -5.20
N LEU A 121 -13.75 -6.57 -5.22
CA LEU A 121 -14.17 -5.84 -4.02
C LEU A 121 -14.57 -6.79 -2.88
N THR A 122 -15.30 -7.85 -3.19
CA THR A 122 -15.75 -8.84 -2.21
C THR A 122 -14.59 -9.68 -1.69
N ALA A 123 -13.69 -10.15 -2.56
CA ALA A 123 -12.49 -10.90 -2.19
C ALA A 123 -11.57 -10.06 -1.28
N SER A 124 -11.30 -8.81 -1.67
CA SER A 124 -10.53 -7.84 -0.89
C SER A 124 -11.19 -7.53 0.45
N ALA A 125 -12.52 -7.39 0.49
CA ALA A 125 -13.25 -7.18 1.75
C ALA A 125 -13.18 -8.39 2.70
N ILE A 126 -13.27 -9.62 2.17
CA ILE A 126 -13.13 -10.85 2.96
C ILE A 126 -11.71 -10.93 3.55
N MET A 127 -10.69 -10.81 2.71
CA MET A 127 -9.29 -10.91 3.14
C MET A 127 -8.91 -9.77 4.08
N GLY A 128 -9.32 -8.55 3.77
CA GLY A 128 -9.18 -7.39 4.64
C GLY A 128 -9.81 -7.62 6.01
N THR A 129 -11.02 -8.19 6.06
CA THR A 129 -11.70 -8.53 7.32
C THR A 129 -10.93 -9.57 8.13
N VAL A 130 -10.40 -10.61 7.50
CA VAL A 130 -9.59 -11.66 8.16
C VAL A 130 -8.36 -11.04 8.83
N PHE A 131 -7.57 -10.25 8.09
CA PHE A 131 -6.36 -9.63 8.62
C PHE A 131 -6.65 -8.53 9.64
N LEU A 132 -7.68 -7.71 9.42
CA LEU A 132 -8.09 -6.68 10.39
C LEU A 132 -8.65 -7.29 11.67
N THR A 133 -9.31 -8.44 11.61
CA THR A 133 -9.75 -9.17 12.81
C THR A 133 -8.54 -9.63 13.62
N MET A 134 -7.53 -10.20 12.97
CA MET A 134 -6.28 -10.57 13.63
C MET A 134 -5.58 -9.36 14.27
N VAL A 135 -5.52 -8.22 13.57
CA VAL A 135 -5.02 -6.95 14.13
C VAL A 135 -5.87 -6.48 15.30
N GLY A 136 -7.20 -6.57 15.21
CA GLY A 136 -8.15 -6.17 16.25
C GLY A 136 -8.01 -6.99 17.54
N VAL A 137 -7.76 -8.30 17.39
CA VAL A 137 -7.50 -9.22 18.51
C VAL A 137 -6.22 -8.81 19.25
N VAL A 138 -5.10 -8.59 18.54
CA VAL A 138 -3.86 -8.14 19.19
C VAL A 138 -3.94 -6.69 19.68
N TYR A 139 -4.78 -5.85 19.08
CA TYR A 139 -5.06 -4.49 19.56
C TYR A 139 -5.76 -4.50 20.92
N TYR A 140 -6.72 -5.41 21.10
CA TYR A 140 -7.47 -5.54 22.35
C TYR A 140 -6.55 -5.88 23.53
N TRP A 141 -5.59 -6.79 23.34
CA TRP A 141 -4.63 -7.18 24.39
C TRP A 141 -3.30 -6.40 24.37
N GLY A 142 -3.07 -5.58 23.36
CA GLY A 142 -1.82 -4.83 23.19
C GLY A 142 -1.67 -3.67 24.18
N SER A 143 -0.43 -3.23 24.36
CA SER A 143 -0.10 -2.06 25.18
C SER A 143 -0.71 -0.78 24.60
N ASP A 144 -0.88 0.26 25.43
CA ASP A 144 -1.40 1.54 24.97
C ASP A 144 -0.54 2.19 23.87
N ASP A 145 0.78 1.95 23.92
CA ASP A 145 1.68 2.38 22.86
C ASP A 145 1.40 1.65 21.54
N PHE A 146 1.23 0.33 21.58
CA PHE A 146 0.86 -0.47 20.42
C PHE A 146 -0.50 -0.04 19.85
N ARG A 147 -1.50 0.23 20.71
CA ARG A 147 -2.82 0.71 20.30
C ARG A 147 -2.75 2.05 19.57
N ARG A 148 -1.91 2.99 20.03
CA ARG A 148 -1.68 4.27 19.33
C ARG A 148 -1.05 4.06 17.96
N THR A 149 -0.10 3.13 17.84
CA THR A 149 0.47 2.74 16.54
C THR A 149 -0.59 2.13 15.63
N CYS A 150 -1.42 1.22 16.13
CA CYS A 150 -2.48 0.58 15.34
C CYS A 150 -3.45 1.60 14.75
N LYS A 151 -3.91 2.58 15.54
CA LYS A 151 -4.81 3.64 15.03
C LYS A 151 -4.19 4.40 13.85
N ARG A 152 -2.90 4.73 13.92
CA ARG A 152 -2.18 5.42 12.85
C ARG A 152 -2.04 4.53 11.61
N LEU A 153 -1.68 3.26 11.79
CA LEU A 153 -1.55 2.31 10.69
C LEU A 153 -2.90 2.01 10.03
N VAL A 154 -4.00 1.91 10.80
CA VAL A 154 -5.35 1.75 10.24
C VAL A 154 -5.73 2.96 9.40
N ILE A 155 -5.44 4.20 9.85
CA ILE A 155 -5.69 5.39 9.04
C ILE A 155 -4.91 5.34 7.73
N LEU A 156 -3.63 4.97 7.77
CA LEU A 156 -2.81 4.84 6.56
C LEU A 156 -3.29 3.71 5.65
N LEU A 157 -3.74 2.59 6.21
CA LEU A 157 -4.33 1.49 5.45
C LEU A 157 -5.65 1.89 4.80
N LEU A 158 -6.51 2.63 5.50
CA LEU A 158 -7.75 3.17 4.93
C LEU A 158 -7.46 4.15 3.79
N LEU A 159 -6.38 4.94 3.91
CA LEU A 159 -5.95 5.81 2.82
C LEU A 159 -5.42 5.03 1.62
N LEU A 160 -4.72 3.91 1.86
CA LEU A 160 -4.28 3.00 0.79
C LEU A 160 -5.49 2.38 0.08
N VAL A 161 -6.45 1.81 0.82
CA VAL A 161 -7.70 1.25 0.28
C VAL A 161 -8.54 2.31 -0.44
N PHE A 162 -8.50 3.56 0.02
CA PHE A 162 -9.19 4.64 -0.67
C PHE A 162 -8.65 4.82 -2.10
N PHE A 163 -7.33 4.85 -2.29
CA PHE A 163 -6.76 4.96 -3.63
C PHE A 163 -6.94 3.66 -4.44
N GLY A 164 -6.50 2.52 -3.91
CA GLY A 164 -6.51 1.25 -4.65
C GLY A 164 -7.82 0.51 -4.81
N VAL A 165 -8.92 1.05 -4.26
CA VAL A 165 -10.24 0.44 -4.43
C VAL A 165 -11.27 1.50 -4.78
N LEU A 166 -11.37 2.57 -3.99
CA LEU A 166 -12.43 3.56 -4.23
C LEU A 166 -12.13 4.45 -5.43
N VAL A 167 -10.89 4.94 -5.57
CA VAL A 167 -10.51 5.75 -6.74
C VAL A 167 -10.51 4.89 -8.00
N ASP A 168 -9.99 3.65 -7.94
CA ASP A 168 -10.09 2.68 -9.03
C ASP A 168 -11.53 2.44 -9.52
N MET A 169 -12.45 2.11 -8.61
CA MET A 169 -13.85 1.91 -8.99
C MET A 169 -14.47 3.16 -9.64
N ILE A 170 -14.17 4.35 -9.12
CA ILE A 170 -14.62 5.63 -9.70
C ILE A 170 -13.99 5.83 -11.09
N HIS A 171 -12.72 5.49 -11.24
CA HIS A 171 -11.99 5.58 -12.50
C HIS A 171 -12.66 4.72 -13.57
N ILE A 172 -12.95 3.45 -13.27
CA ILE A 172 -13.69 2.53 -14.16
C ILE A 172 -15.05 3.13 -14.56
N MET A 173 -15.81 3.63 -13.58
CA MET A 173 -17.16 4.18 -13.80
C MET A 173 -17.20 5.44 -14.67
N ILE A 174 -16.16 6.29 -14.65
CA ILE A 174 -16.20 7.65 -15.25
C ILE A 174 -15.32 7.76 -16.51
N SER A 175 -14.60 6.70 -16.89
CA SER A 175 -13.61 6.60 -18.00
C SER A 175 -14.09 6.90 -19.44
N THR A 176 -15.15 7.70 -19.61
CA THR A 176 -15.75 8.09 -20.89
C THR A 176 -14.89 9.03 -21.75
N SER A 177 -13.86 9.68 -21.18
CA SER A 177 -12.98 10.59 -21.93
C SER A 177 -11.51 10.42 -21.54
N SER A 178 -10.63 10.53 -22.54
CA SER A 178 -9.20 10.22 -22.38
C SER A 178 -8.51 11.06 -21.29
N ILE A 179 -8.82 12.35 -21.14
CA ILE A 179 -8.19 13.19 -20.11
C ILE A 179 -8.59 12.77 -18.69
N PHE A 180 -9.86 12.42 -18.48
CA PHE A 180 -10.34 11.99 -17.16
C PHE A 180 -9.80 10.60 -16.79
N HIS A 181 -9.62 9.72 -17.77
CA HIS A 181 -8.96 8.42 -17.56
C HIS A 181 -7.51 8.60 -17.07
N GLU A 182 -6.72 9.43 -17.76
CA GLU A 182 -5.32 9.68 -17.35
C GLU A 182 -5.22 10.32 -15.96
N LEU A 183 -6.09 11.30 -15.65
CA LEU A 183 -6.05 11.96 -14.34
C LEU A 183 -6.53 11.05 -13.20
N ALA A 184 -7.51 10.18 -13.46
CA ALA A 184 -8.02 9.26 -12.47
C ALA A 184 -6.98 8.17 -12.15
N GLY A 185 -6.36 7.58 -13.16
CA GLY A 185 -5.25 6.65 -12.93
C GLY A 185 -4.03 7.29 -12.29
N LEU A 186 -3.70 8.54 -12.65
CA LEU A 186 -2.65 9.30 -11.96
C LEU A 186 -2.95 9.48 -10.47
N LEU A 187 -4.22 9.73 -10.13
CA LEU A 187 -4.66 9.92 -8.75
C LEU A 187 -4.67 8.61 -7.96
N GLU A 188 -5.09 7.53 -8.61
CA GLU A 188 -5.13 6.16 -8.09
C GLU A 188 -3.71 5.67 -7.75
N ASP A 189 -2.91 5.33 -8.75
CA ASP A 189 -1.56 4.77 -8.57
C ASP A 189 -0.60 5.76 -7.90
N GLY A 190 -0.71 7.04 -8.25
CA GLY A 190 0.10 8.09 -7.62
C GLY A 190 -0.23 8.27 -6.14
N GLY A 191 -1.51 8.12 -5.79
CA GLY A 191 -1.97 8.13 -4.40
C GLY A 191 -1.42 6.95 -3.61
N GLU A 192 -1.49 5.74 -4.16
CA GLU A 192 -0.91 4.55 -3.54
C GLU A 192 0.59 4.68 -3.27
N LEU A 193 1.35 5.12 -4.28
CA LEU A 193 2.79 5.32 -4.18
C LEU A 193 3.15 6.21 -2.98
N LEU A 194 2.48 7.36 -2.87
CA LEU A 194 2.71 8.32 -1.79
C LEU A 194 2.33 7.73 -0.43
N VAL A 195 1.20 7.03 -0.32
CA VAL A 195 0.76 6.41 0.92
C VAL A 195 1.73 5.32 1.36
N MET A 196 2.20 4.47 0.43
CA MET A 196 3.20 3.45 0.68
C MET A 196 4.52 4.05 1.19
N SER A 197 4.92 5.21 0.66
CA SER A 197 6.09 5.96 1.15
C SER A 197 5.91 6.48 2.58
N VAL A 198 4.73 7.00 2.91
CA VAL A 198 4.39 7.43 4.28
C VAL A 198 4.39 6.24 5.25
N ILE A 199 3.81 5.11 4.86
CA ILE A 199 3.81 3.87 5.67
C ILE A 199 5.25 3.39 5.89
N CYS A 200 6.05 3.27 4.82
CA CYS A 200 7.43 2.81 4.89
C CYS A 200 8.26 3.68 5.84
N TRP A 201 8.18 5.00 5.70
CA TRP A 201 8.83 5.94 6.62
C TRP A 201 8.34 5.79 8.06
N TYR A 202 7.03 5.67 8.27
CA TYR A 202 6.43 5.58 9.60
C TYR A 202 6.90 4.30 10.32
N VAL A 203 6.92 3.16 9.63
CA VAL A 203 7.38 1.88 10.19
C VAL A 203 8.89 1.93 10.48
N LEU A 204 9.70 2.54 9.61
CA LEU A 204 11.13 2.76 9.87
C LEU A 204 11.36 3.59 11.13
N LYS A 205 10.57 4.66 11.32
CA LYS A 205 10.63 5.50 12.52
C LYS A 205 10.30 4.70 13.78
N LEU A 206 9.29 3.83 13.73
CA LEU A 206 8.95 2.95 14.85
C LEU A 206 10.08 1.96 15.16
N LEU A 207 10.68 1.35 14.14
CA LEU A 207 11.79 0.41 14.31
C LEU A 207 13.02 1.08 14.93
N ARG A 208 13.36 2.30 14.50
CA ARG A 208 14.46 3.05 15.11
C ARG A 208 14.17 3.41 16.58
N GLN A 209 12.94 3.77 16.91
CA GLN A 209 12.53 4.01 18.30
C GLN A 209 12.67 2.76 19.16
N ALA A 210 12.22 1.60 18.66
CA ALA A 210 12.34 0.33 19.37
C ALA A 210 13.81 -0.05 19.63
N ARG A 211 14.68 0.07 18.63
CA ARG A 211 16.12 -0.23 18.79
C ARG A 211 16.83 0.73 19.72
N GLY A 212 16.43 2.01 19.73
CA GLY A 212 16.96 3.00 20.67
C GLY A 212 16.65 2.66 22.13
N LEU A 213 15.50 2.05 22.41
CA LEU A 213 15.15 1.57 23.76
C LEU A 213 16.04 0.39 24.18
N VAL A 214 16.24 -0.59 23.29
CA VAL A 214 17.10 -1.76 23.56
C VAL A 214 18.54 -1.35 23.86
N SER A 215 19.08 -0.32 23.20
CA SER A 215 20.45 0.16 23.48
C SER A 215 20.62 0.86 24.83
N VAL A 216 19.54 1.33 25.47
CA VAL A 216 19.58 1.99 26.79
C VAL A 216 19.45 0.96 27.92
N GLU A 217 18.72 -0.13 27.72
CA GLU A 217 18.55 -1.19 28.72
C GLU A 217 19.75 -2.14 28.82
N ALA A 218 20.61 -2.17 27.80
CA ALA A 218 21.78 -3.04 27.71
C ALA A 218 23.10 -2.40 28.21
N GLY A 219 23.06 -1.18 28.77
CA GLY A 219 24.22 -0.46 29.32
C GLY A 219 24.04 -0.14 30.79
#